data_AF-A0A3N5UQ60-F1
#
_entry.id   AF-A0A3N5UQ60-F1
#
_cell.length_a   1.000
_cell.length_b   1.000
_cell.length_c   1.000
_cell.angle_alpha   90.00
_cell.angle_beta   90.00
_cell.angle_gamma   90.00
#
_symmetry.space_group_name_H-M   'P 1'
#
loop_
_entity.id
_entity.type
_entity.pdbx_description
1 polymer ?
#
loop_
_entity_poly.entity_id
_entity_poly.type
_entity_poly.pdbx_seq_one_letter_code
_entity_poly.pdbx_strand_id
1 'polypeptide(L)'
;MLPTIEWKGKHIRMIDQRKLPGKVEWVICKNDKDVVRAVRCMVIRGAPAIGVAAAMGLALGSETIKADTYDAFERRFREMAGGMVKARPTAVNLRWAVERMILLVEQMAGRDPEEIRIALREESEKMLSEDIEINLKIGEHGNKLVPGKAVILTHCNAGSLATGGYGTALGVIRAAHEAGKKIQVIADETRPWLQGLRLTAFELMEDGIPVTVIADSAAGSLMRQGKVDLVITGADRIAANGDVANKIGTYQVAVLARENKIPFYVAAPLSTIDLRIKSGDRIPVEERDPSEVSHFQKIRVGPRGVKAYNPAFDVTPGKYVTGIITEKGILKAPYTKKIKELFRK
;
A
#
# COMPACT_ATOMS: atom_id res chain seq x y z
N MET A 1 4.58 9.54 14.17
CA MET A 1 4.78 8.69 12.97
C MET A 1 6.25 8.52 12.59
N LEU A 2 6.71 7.26 12.48
CA LEU A 2 8.03 6.90 11.97
C LEU A 2 8.06 6.98 10.43
N PRO A 3 9.15 7.47 9.81
CA PRO A 3 9.28 7.45 8.36
C PRO A 3 9.36 6.01 7.83
N THR A 4 8.64 5.70 6.76
CA THR A 4 8.73 4.39 6.11
C THR A 4 10.02 4.25 5.30
N ILE A 5 10.37 5.32 4.59
CA ILE A 5 11.51 5.42 3.69
C ILE A 5 11.94 6.89 3.59
N GLU A 6 13.24 7.15 3.57
CA GLU A 6 13.78 8.49 3.34
C GLU A 6 15.18 8.44 2.77
N TRP A 7 15.60 9.53 2.15
CA TRP A 7 16.99 9.76 1.81
C TRP A 7 17.81 10.11 3.07
N LYS A 8 18.97 9.48 3.21
CA LYS A 8 19.98 9.80 4.22
C LYS A 8 21.31 10.09 3.53
N GLY A 9 21.47 11.36 3.11
CA GLY A 9 22.59 11.79 2.29
C GLY A 9 22.55 11.08 0.92
N LYS A 10 23.61 10.31 0.62
CA LYS A 10 23.75 9.55 -0.64
C LYS A 10 23.09 8.15 -0.62
N HIS A 11 22.46 7.77 0.48
CA HIS A 11 21.82 6.46 0.63
C HIS A 11 20.34 6.59 0.91
N ILE A 12 19.59 5.52 0.71
CA ILE A 12 18.21 5.40 1.17
C ILE A 12 18.22 4.59 2.47
N ARG A 13 17.39 4.98 3.43
CA ARG A 13 17.05 4.11 4.55
C ARG A 13 15.56 3.84 4.59
N MET A 14 15.20 2.61 4.95
CA MET A 14 13.80 2.21 5.14
C MET A 14 13.67 1.40 6.41
N ILE A 15 12.55 1.56 7.10
CA ILE A 15 12.26 0.81 8.31
C ILE A 15 12.10 -0.68 7.97
N ASP A 16 12.75 -1.57 8.72
CA ASP A 16 12.61 -3.02 8.53
C ASP A 16 11.31 -3.51 9.16
N GLN A 17 10.24 -3.48 8.38
CA GLN A 17 8.91 -3.89 8.83
C GLN A 17 8.83 -5.35 9.26
N ARG A 18 9.83 -6.18 8.91
CA ARG A 18 9.91 -7.58 9.33
C ARG A 18 10.34 -7.72 10.79
N LYS A 19 10.94 -6.68 11.37
CA LYS A 19 11.40 -6.64 12.77
C LYS A 19 10.38 -6.01 13.71
N LEU A 20 9.39 -5.29 13.16
CA LEU A 20 8.27 -4.77 13.93
C LEU A 20 7.34 -5.91 14.40
N PRO A 21 6.74 -5.78 15.60
CA PRO A 21 6.87 -4.64 16.54
C PRO A 21 8.07 -4.74 17.49
N GLY A 22 8.83 -5.86 17.48
CA GLY A 22 9.86 -6.13 18.48
C GLY A 22 11.08 -5.21 18.44
N LYS A 23 11.41 -4.65 17.27
CA LYS A 23 12.54 -3.71 17.13
C LYS A 23 12.34 -2.76 15.96
N VAL A 24 12.54 -1.46 16.20
CA VAL A 24 12.67 -0.44 15.15
C VAL A 24 14.10 -0.46 14.65
N GLU A 25 14.30 -0.92 13.41
CA GLU A 25 15.61 -1.03 12.77
C GLU A 25 15.52 -0.52 11.33
N TRP A 26 16.64 0.00 10.80
CA TRP A 26 16.69 0.61 9.47
C TRP A 26 17.60 -0.20 8.55
N VAL A 27 17.09 -0.54 7.36
CA VAL A 27 17.91 -1.10 6.28
C VAL A 27 18.44 0.06 5.44
N ILE A 28 19.77 0.09 5.26
CA ILE A 28 20.44 1.06 4.38
C ILE A 28 20.59 0.43 3.00
N CYS A 29 20.07 1.09 1.97
CA CYS A 29 20.25 0.73 0.57
C CYS A 29 21.26 1.67 -0.07
N LYS A 30 22.27 1.09 -0.74
CA LYS A 30 23.37 1.83 -1.38
C LYS A 30 23.31 1.82 -2.91
N ASN A 31 22.43 1.02 -3.49
CA ASN A 31 22.17 0.92 -4.93
C ASN A 31 20.75 0.40 -5.18
N ASP A 32 20.34 0.37 -6.44
CA ASP A 32 19.06 -0.17 -6.92
C ASP A 32 18.85 -1.65 -6.52
N LYS A 33 19.90 -2.48 -6.56
CA LYS A 33 19.81 -3.91 -6.22
C LYS A 33 19.44 -4.13 -4.74
N ASP A 34 19.95 -3.28 -3.84
CA ASP A 34 19.55 -3.30 -2.44
C ASP A 34 18.06 -3.01 -2.28
N VAL A 35 17.53 -2.05 -3.02
CA VAL A 35 16.10 -1.69 -3.00
C VAL A 35 15.25 -2.82 -3.59
N VAL A 36 15.64 -3.40 -4.73
CA VAL A 36 14.96 -4.57 -5.33
C VAL A 36 14.88 -5.72 -4.32
N ARG A 37 15.98 -6.01 -3.61
CA ARG A 37 16.01 -7.01 -2.55
C ARG A 37 15.08 -6.62 -1.39
N ALA A 38 15.08 -5.37 -0.97
CA ALA A 38 14.22 -4.89 0.11
C ALA A 38 12.73 -5.05 -0.21
N VAL A 39 12.31 -4.74 -1.43
CA VAL A 39 10.94 -4.96 -1.93
C VAL A 39 10.60 -6.46 -1.98
N ARG A 40 11.48 -7.29 -2.54
CA ARG A 40 11.25 -8.76 -2.64
C ARG A 40 11.16 -9.43 -1.28
N CYS A 41 12.04 -9.05 -0.36
CA CYS A 41 12.12 -9.64 0.97
C CYS A 41 11.13 -9.03 1.96
N MET A 42 10.24 -8.13 1.53
CA MET A 42 9.24 -7.47 2.36
C MET A 42 9.83 -6.64 3.51
N VAL A 43 11.01 -6.05 3.32
CA VAL A 43 11.55 -5.00 4.22
C VAL A 43 10.61 -3.79 4.18
N ILE A 44 10.25 -3.40 2.96
CA ILE A 44 9.24 -2.38 2.65
C ILE A 44 8.08 -3.05 1.92
N ARG A 45 6.86 -2.62 2.26
CA ARG A 45 5.59 -3.18 1.76
C ARG A 45 4.52 -2.11 1.73
N GLY A 46 3.38 -2.45 1.13
CA GLY A 46 2.30 -1.49 0.86
C GLY A 46 2.45 -0.92 -0.55
N ALA A 47 1.35 -0.88 -1.29
CA ALA A 47 1.35 -0.49 -2.68
C ALA A 47 2.04 0.88 -2.91
N PRO A 48 1.67 1.96 -2.18
CA PRO A 48 2.30 3.25 -2.38
C PRO A 48 3.76 3.31 -1.93
N ALA A 49 4.11 2.75 -0.76
CA ALA A 49 5.50 2.73 -0.27
C ALA A 49 6.45 2.00 -1.23
N ILE A 50 5.99 0.92 -1.86
CA ILE A 50 6.78 0.21 -2.87
C ILE A 50 6.98 1.08 -4.12
N GLY A 51 5.98 1.86 -4.54
CA GLY A 51 6.11 2.81 -5.64
C GLY A 51 7.18 3.86 -5.35
N VAL A 52 7.12 4.49 -4.18
CA VAL A 52 8.13 5.46 -3.72
C VAL A 52 9.52 4.82 -3.66
N ALA A 53 9.62 3.61 -3.09
CA ALA A 53 10.89 2.87 -3.04
C ALA A 53 11.46 2.59 -4.43
N ALA A 54 10.63 2.22 -5.40
CA ALA A 54 11.06 2.00 -6.77
C ALA A 54 11.63 3.27 -7.41
N ALA A 55 10.96 4.42 -7.25
CA ALA A 55 11.44 5.70 -7.77
C ALA A 55 12.77 6.11 -7.12
N MET A 56 12.86 6.08 -5.79
CA MET A 56 14.10 6.38 -5.08
C MET A 56 15.22 5.38 -5.44
N GLY A 57 14.89 4.10 -5.60
CA GLY A 57 15.85 3.07 -6.00
C GLY A 57 16.42 3.28 -7.41
N LEU A 58 15.62 3.76 -8.36
CA LEU A 58 16.08 4.13 -9.70
C LEU A 58 16.97 5.37 -9.67
N ALA A 59 16.58 6.39 -8.90
CA ALA A 59 17.42 7.58 -8.70
C ALA A 59 18.75 7.22 -8.00
N LEU A 60 18.74 6.32 -7.01
CA LEU A 60 19.96 5.83 -6.36
C LEU A 60 20.83 5.01 -7.31
N GLY A 61 20.21 4.18 -8.14
CA GLY A 61 20.92 3.36 -9.12
C GLY A 61 21.55 4.18 -10.25
N SER A 62 20.91 5.26 -10.69
CA SER A 62 21.39 6.09 -11.81
C SER A 62 22.75 6.74 -11.52
N GLU A 63 23.08 6.98 -10.25
CA GLU A 63 24.40 7.41 -9.78
C GLU A 63 25.53 6.44 -10.19
N THR A 64 25.21 5.16 -10.40
CA THR A 64 26.18 4.14 -10.80
C THR A 64 26.34 4.00 -12.32
N ILE A 65 25.50 4.69 -13.11
CA ILE A 65 25.54 4.64 -14.57
C ILE A 65 26.69 5.50 -15.07
N LYS A 66 27.74 4.86 -15.60
CA LYS A 66 28.85 5.53 -16.32
C LYS A 66 28.49 5.73 -17.78
N ALA A 67 28.11 6.94 -18.17
CA ALA A 67 27.77 7.28 -19.55
C ALA A 67 28.11 8.76 -19.82
N ASP A 68 28.67 9.03 -20.99
CA ASP A 68 29.06 10.39 -21.44
C ASP A 68 28.04 11.00 -22.42
N THR A 69 27.02 10.23 -22.78
CA THR A 69 25.97 10.63 -23.73
C THR A 69 24.61 10.22 -23.20
N TYR A 70 23.58 10.99 -23.55
CA TYR A 70 22.18 10.66 -23.27
C TYR A 70 21.81 9.24 -23.69
N ASP A 71 22.07 8.83 -24.94
CA ASP A 71 21.64 7.51 -25.45
C ASP A 71 22.25 6.34 -24.68
N ALA A 72 23.50 6.47 -24.26
CA ALA A 72 24.16 5.46 -23.43
C ALA A 72 23.61 5.42 -22.00
N PHE A 73 23.24 6.58 -21.44
CA PHE A 73 22.60 6.67 -20.12
C PHE A 73 21.20 6.07 -20.16
N GLU A 74 20.37 6.50 -21.11
CA GLU A 74 18.97 6.08 -21.28
C GLU A 74 18.86 4.56 -21.43
N ARG A 75 19.70 3.95 -22.28
CA ARG A 75 19.71 2.49 -22.47
C ARG A 75 19.96 1.75 -21.16
N ARG A 76 20.97 2.16 -20.40
CA ARG A 76 21.33 1.54 -19.11
C ARG A 76 20.26 1.80 -18.04
N PHE A 77 19.67 2.99 -18.05
CA PHE A 77 18.57 3.32 -17.16
C PHE A 77 17.35 2.43 -17.43
N ARG A 78 16.99 2.20 -18.70
CA ARG A 78 15.90 1.28 -19.06
C ARG A 78 16.15 -0.15 -18.62
N GLU A 79 17.37 -0.65 -18.75
CA GLU A 79 17.75 -1.98 -18.26
C GLU A 79 17.52 -2.11 -16.74
N MET A 80 17.95 -1.09 -15.97
CA MET A 80 17.74 -1.00 -14.53
C MET A 80 16.25 -0.92 -14.16
N ALA A 81 15.50 -0.08 -14.86
CA ALA A 81 14.05 0.05 -14.73
C ALA A 81 13.33 -1.28 -14.97
N GLY A 82 13.74 -2.03 -15.99
CA GLY A 82 13.26 -3.38 -16.27
C GLY A 82 13.56 -4.36 -15.13
N GLY A 83 14.71 -4.23 -14.46
CA GLY A 83 15.06 -4.97 -13.24
C GLY A 83 14.14 -4.64 -12.06
N MET A 84 13.86 -3.35 -11.84
CA MET A 84 12.98 -2.87 -10.75
C MET A 84 11.55 -3.40 -10.90
N VAL A 85 10.97 -3.37 -12.11
CA VAL A 85 9.62 -3.92 -12.39
C VAL A 85 9.51 -5.41 -12.02
N LYS A 86 10.59 -6.17 -12.21
CA LYS A 86 10.65 -7.60 -11.87
C LYS A 86 10.80 -7.86 -10.37
N ALA A 87 10.91 -6.83 -9.53
CA ALA A 87 10.94 -7.01 -8.08
C ALA A 87 9.63 -7.63 -7.60
N ARG A 88 8.48 -7.08 -8.03
CA ARG A 88 7.13 -7.62 -7.78
C ARG A 88 6.21 -7.31 -8.99
N PRO A 89 6.12 -8.18 -10.00
CA PRO A 89 5.44 -7.90 -11.27
C PRO A 89 3.95 -7.54 -11.16
N THR A 90 3.29 -7.98 -10.09
CA THR A 90 1.87 -7.73 -9.79
C THR A 90 1.65 -6.42 -9.02
N ALA A 91 2.69 -5.68 -8.62
CA ALA A 91 2.54 -4.40 -7.92
C ALA A 91 2.30 -3.27 -8.93
N VAL A 92 1.07 -2.75 -8.97
CA VAL A 92 0.68 -1.70 -9.94
C VAL A 92 1.37 -0.36 -9.65
N ASN A 93 1.45 0.04 -8.39
CA ASN A 93 2.12 1.29 -7.98
C ASN A 93 3.63 1.25 -8.23
N LEU A 94 4.26 0.07 -8.14
CA LEU A 94 5.66 -0.13 -8.54
C LEU A 94 5.82 0.18 -10.02
N ARG A 95 5.00 -0.43 -10.87
CA ARG A 95 5.04 -0.20 -12.31
C ARG A 95 4.76 1.25 -12.66
N TRP A 96 3.73 1.86 -12.07
CA TRP A 96 3.39 3.28 -12.23
C TRP A 96 4.59 4.19 -11.90
N ALA A 97 5.27 3.92 -10.79
CA ALA A 97 6.44 4.69 -10.38
C ALA A 97 7.60 4.54 -11.38
N VAL A 98 7.89 3.32 -11.82
CA VAL A 98 8.94 3.07 -12.81
C VAL A 98 8.61 3.74 -14.15
N GLU A 99 7.36 3.63 -14.62
CA GLU A 99 6.90 4.27 -15.86
C GLU A 99 7.05 5.80 -15.77
N ARG A 100 6.73 6.42 -14.63
CA ARG A 100 6.93 7.85 -14.39
C ARG A 100 8.41 8.26 -14.48
N MET A 101 9.31 7.48 -13.89
CA MET A 101 10.75 7.76 -13.93
C MET A 101 11.34 7.56 -15.34
N ILE A 102 10.86 6.58 -16.10
CA ILE A 102 11.24 6.40 -17.51
C ILE A 102 10.80 7.61 -18.35
N LEU A 103 9.55 8.04 -18.19
CA LEU A 103 9.01 9.20 -18.92
C LEU A 103 9.79 10.48 -18.63
N LEU A 104 10.27 10.67 -17.40
CA LEU A 104 11.13 11.81 -17.06
C LEU A 104 12.44 11.77 -17.87
N VAL A 105 13.12 10.62 -17.92
CA VAL A 105 14.36 10.48 -18.71
C VAL A 105 14.10 10.74 -20.19
N GLU A 106 13.00 10.22 -20.74
CA GLU A 106 12.60 10.45 -22.13
C GLU A 106 12.35 11.95 -22.43
N GLN A 107 11.75 12.68 -21.50
CA GLN A 107 11.51 14.14 -21.63
C GLN A 107 12.80 14.97 -21.56
N MET A 108 13.90 14.38 -21.08
CA MET A 108 15.22 15.00 -20.99
C MET A 108 16.16 14.56 -22.13
N ALA A 109 15.59 14.15 -23.27
CA ALA A 109 16.36 13.75 -24.43
C ALA A 109 17.44 14.77 -24.83
N GLY A 110 18.67 14.29 -25.01
CA GLY A 110 19.84 15.11 -25.38
C GLY A 110 20.47 15.93 -24.25
N ARG A 111 19.95 15.86 -23.02
CA ARG A 111 20.54 16.52 -21.84
C ARG A 111 21.76 15.77 -21.32
N ASP A 112 22.58 16.46 -20.55
CA ASP A 112 23.76 15.87 -19.94
C ASP A 112 23.36 14.81 -18.88
N PRO A 113 24.04 13.64 -18.83
CA PRO A 113 23.73 12.60 -17.85
C PRO A 113 23.69 13.07 -16.39
N GLU A 114 24.47 14.09 -16.00
CA GLU A 114 24.44 14.64 -14.64
C GLU A 114 23.16 15.43 -14.36
N GLU A 115 22.68 16.21 -15.33
CA GLU A 115 21.38 16.89 -15.22
C GLU A 115 20.24 15.88 -15.03
N ILE A 116 20.32 14.73 -15.70
CA ILE A 116 19.32 13.66 -15.59
C ILE A 116 19.38 13.00 -14.21
N ARG A 117 20.57 12.80 -13.62
CA ARG A 117 20.71 12.26 -12.24
C ARG A 117 20.05 13.19 -11.22
N ILE A 118 20.31 14.49 -11.32
CA ILE A 118 19.70 15.51 -10.46
C ILE A 118 18.18 15.46 -10.57
N ALA A 119 17.64 15.48 -11.80
CA ALA A 119 16.21 15.43 -12.03
C ALA A 119 15.56 14.13 -11.51
N LEU A 120 16.21 12.97 -11.68
CA LEU A 120 15.73 11.71 -11.13
C LEU A 120 15.67 11.73 -9.60
N ARG A 121 16.68 12.34 -8.96
CA ARG A 121 16.73 12.49 -7.51
C ARG A 121 15.57 13.37 -7.02
N GLU A 122 15.41 14.55 -7.61
CA GLU A 122 14.33 15.49 -7.27
C GLU A 122 12.94 14.87 -7.48
N GLU A 123 12.73 14.18 -8.61
CA GLU A 123 11.45 13.54 -8.89
C GLU A 123 11.14 12.42 -7.89
N SER A 124 12.15 11.66 -7.44
CA SER A 124 11.96 10.64 -6.41
C SER A 124 11.54 11.23 -5.05
N GLU A 125 12.10 12.39 -4.67
CA GLU A 125 11.74 13.13 -3.45
C GLU A 125 10.33 13.73 -3.57
N LYS A 126 10.02 14.29 -4.74
CA LYS A 126 8.69 14.80 -5.06
C LYS A 126 7.62 13.71 -5.04
N MET A 127 7.92 12.51 -5.52
CA MET A 127 6.98 11.39 -5.44
C MET A 127 6.69 10.97 -3.99
N LEU A 128 7.68 11.04 -3.10
CA LEU A 128 7.48 10.81 -1.67
C LEU A 128 6.59 11.90 -1.05
N SER A 129 6.85 13.18 -1.34
CA SER A 129 6.04 14.29 -0.81
C SER A 129 4.61 14.26 -1.35
N GLU A 130 4.43 14.00 -2.65
CA GLU A 130 3.11 13.85 -3.27
C GLU A 130 2.32 12.70 -2.65
N ASP A 131 2.94 11.56 -2.35
CA ASP A 131 2.27 10.44 -1.68
C ASP A 131 1.74 10.85 -0.29
N ILE A 132 2.54 11.57 0.49
CA ILE A 132 2.12 12.09 1.80
C ILE A 132 0.93 13.06 1.65
N GLU A 133 1.00 13.99 0.70
CA GLU A 133 -0.10 14.93 0.43
C GLU A 133 -1.39 14.22 -0.03
N ILE A 134 -1.26 13.19 -0.87
CA ILE A 134 -2.36 12.34 -1.32
C ILE A 134 -3.00 11.64 -0.12
N ASN A 135 -2.20 11.06 0.77
CA ASN A 135 -2.69 10.38 1.96
C ASN A 135 -3.41 11.33 2.93
N LEU A 136 -2.89 12.56 3.10
CA LEU A 136 -3.58 13.61 3.86
C LEU A 136 -4.94 13.95 3.26
N LYS A 137 -5.04 14.13 1.94
CA LYS A 137 -6.32 14.39 1.23
C LYS A 137 -7.29 13.22 1.35
N ILE A 138 -6.81 11.98 1.21
CA ILE A 138 -7.62 10.77 1.45
C ILE A 138 -8.17 10.78 2.88
N GLY A 139 -7.32 11.09 3.87
CA GLY A 139 -7.71 11.22 5.26
C GLY A 139 -8.79 12.28 5.47
N GLU A 140 -8.60 13.47 4.92
CA GLU A 140 -9.55 14.58 5.00
C GLU A 140 -10.91 14.22 4.38
N HIS A 141 -10.92 13.65 3.19
CA HIS A 141 -12.14 13.21 2.52
C HIS A 141 -12.84 12.10 3.31
N GLY A 142 -12.10 11.09 3.76
CA GLY A 142 -12.65 9.97 4.50
C GLY A 142 -13.16 10.35 5.89
N ASN A 143 -12.51 11.32 6.56
CA ASN A 143 -12.93 11.80 7.88
C ASN A 143 -14.39 12.28 7.87
N LYS A 144 -14.87 12.84 6.76
CA LYS A 144 -16.27 13.30 6.59
C LYS A 144 -17.28 12.15 6.72
N LEU A 145 -16.86 10.90 6.54
CA LEU A 145 -17.67 9.70 6.68
C LEU A 145 -17.66 9.11 8.11
N VAL A 146 -16.68 9.48 8.94
CA VAL A 146 -16.53 8.92 10.30
C VAL A 146 -17.44 9.68 11.27
N PRO A 147 -18.36 9.01 11.99
CA PRO A 147 -19.18 9.66 13.01
C PRO A 147 -18.35 10.25 14.17
N GLY A 148 -18.92 11.18 14.94
CA GLY A 148 -18.24 11.80 16.09
C GLY A 148 -17.83 10.80 17.18
N LYS A 149 -18.52 9.66 17.27
CA LYS A 149 -18.14 8.48 18.06
C LYS A 149 -18.32 7.25 17.18
N ALA A 150 -17.28 6.44 17.01
CA ALA A 150 -17.33 5.29 16.11
C ALA A 150 -16.33 4.20 16.48
N VAL A 151 -16.71 2.94 16.26
CA VAL A 151 -15.82 1.77 16.24
C VAL A 151 -15.55 1.40 14.79
N ILE A 152 -14.30 1.56 14.37
CA ILE A 152 -13.85 1.35 12.99
C ILE A 152 -13.12 0.02 12.93
N LEU A 153 -13.60 -0.92 12.11
CA LEU A 153 -12.85 -2.13 11.80
C LEU A 153 -11.95 -1.90 10.58
N THR A 154 -10.72 -2.40 10.65
CA THR A 154 -9.77 -2.38 9.54
C THR A 154 -9.06 -3.72 9.38
N HIS A 155 -8.55 -3.97 8.18
CA HIS A 155 -7.93 -5.22 7.78
C HIS A 155 -6.59 -4.95 7.10
N CYS A 156 -5.58 -5.80 7.37
CA CYS A 156 -4.19 -5.60 6.96
C CYS A 156 -3.55 -4.35 7.60
N ASN A 157 -2.59 -3.75 6.90
CA ASN A 157 -1.94 -2.50 7.24
C ASN A 157 -1.93 -1.61 6.00
N ALA A 158 -2.80 -0.60 6.02
CA ALA A 158 -2.91 0.47 5.03
C ALA A 158 -2.68 1.83 5.72
N GLY A 159 -1.62 1.85 6.53
CA GLY A 159 -1.20 2.99 7.34
C GLY A 159 0.06 3.67 6.84
N SER A 160 0.68 4.46 7.71
CA SER A 160 1.91 5.20 7.40
C SER A 160 3.01 4.26 6.92
N LEU A 161 3.12 3.07 7.54
CA LEU A 161 4.12 2.06 7.17
C LEU A 161 3.89 1.46 5.76
N ALA A 162 2.68 1.56 5.21
CA ALA A 162 2.35 1.05 3.88
C ALA A 162 2.48 2.11 2.77
N THR A 163 2.81 3.36 3.13
CA THR A 163 2.90 4.51 2.23
C THR A 163 4.18 5.31 2.48
N GLY A 164 4.36 6.44 1.80
CA GLY A 164 5.39 7.44 2.10
C GLY A 164 5.21 8.10 3.48
N GLY A 165 3.98 8.07 4.00
CA GLY A 165 3.62 8.56 5.33
C GLY A 165 2.10 8.75 5.47
N TYR A 166 1.62 8.90 6.71
CA TYR A 166 0.21 9.10 7.08
C TYR A 166 -0.70 7.87 6.85
N GLY A 167 -0.70 7.31 5.64
CA GLY A 167 -1.46 6.13 5.24
C GLY A 167 -2.78 6.44 4.54
N THR A 168 -3.44 5.41 4.01
CA THR A 168 -4.73 5.57 3.34
C THR A 168 -5.88 5.30 4.30
N ALA A 169 -6.18 4.03 4.59
CA ALA A 169 -7.25 3.66 5.52
C ALA A 169 -6.96 4.14 6.94
N LEU A 170 -5.71 3.95 7.41
CA LEU A 170 -5.34 4.51 8.71
C LEU A 170 -5.15 6.02 8.65
N GLY A 171 -4.91 6.62 7.47
CA GLY A 171 -4.94 8.07 7.29
C GLY A 171 -6.32 8.67 7.57
N VAL A 172 -7.39 7.97 7.18
CA VAL A 172 -8.78 8.36 7.55
C VAL A 172 -9.00 8.27 9.07
N ILE A 173 -8.49 7.21 9.70
CA ILE A 173 -8.57 7.02 11.15
C ILE A 173 -7.78 8.12 11.88
N ARG A 174 -6.58 8.45 11.40
CA ARG A 174 -5.74 9.55 11.90
C ARG A 174 -6.46 10.88 11.81
N ALA A 175 -6.97 11.23 10.62
CA ALA A 175 -7.72 12.46 10.41
C ALA A 175 -8.94 12.57 11.34
N ALA A 176 -9.63 11.45 11.61
CA ALA A 176 -10.73 11.42 12.57
C ALA A 176 -10.27 11.64 14.02
N HIS A 177 -9.16 11.01 14.42
CA HIS A 177 -8.57 11.18 15.74
C HIS A 177 -8.07 12.63 15.96
N GLU A 178 -7.34 13.17 15.00
CA GLU A 178 -6.82 14.55 14.98
C GLU A 178 -7.96 15.58 15.03
N ALA A 179 -9.10 15.27 14.42
CA ALA A 179 -10.32 16.08 14.51
C ALA A 179 -11.07 15.94 15.85
N GLY A 180 -10.51 15.24 16.84
CA GLY A 180 -11.09 15.07 18.17
C GLY A 180 -12.26 14.09 18.24
N LYS A 181 -12.49 13.26 17.22
CA LYS A 181 -13.56 12.26 17.24
C LYS A 181 -13.22 11.13 18.20
N LYS A 182 -14.23 10.65 18.93
CA LYS A 182 -14.12 9.55 19.89
C LYS A 182 -14.16 8.21 19.16
N ILE A 183 -13.03 7.85 18.55
CA ILE A 183 -12.92 6.60 17.78
C ILE A 183 -12.26 5.48 18.58
N GLN A 184 -12.63 4.25 18.26
CA GLN A 184 -11.90 3.04 18.63
C GLN A 184 -11.64 2.22 17.37
N VAL A 185 -10.46 1.63 17.26
CA VAL A 185 -10.10 0.79 16.11
C VAL A 185 -10.14 -0.67 16.51
N ILE A 186 -10.77 -1.50 15.69
CA ILE A 186 -10.63 -2.96 15.72
C ILE A 186 -9.76 -3.35 14.52
N ALA A 187 -8.59 -3.91 14.79
CA ALA A 187 -7.68 -4.39 13.76
C ALA A 187 -7.72 -5.92 13.69
N ASP A 188 -8.11 -6.46 12.55
CA ASP A 188 -7.92 -7.89 12.26
C ASP A 188 -6.43 -8.22 12.25
N GLU A 189 -5.98 -9.26 12.95
CA GLU A 189 -4.55 -9.60 13.03
C GLU A 189 -3.91 -9.81 11.65
N THR A 190 -4.71 -10.26 10.69
CA THR A 190 -4.41 -10.44 9.26
C THR A 190 -3.43 -11.58 9.00
N ARG A 191 -3.85 -12.82 9.21
CA ARG A 191 -3.06 -13.99 8.82
C ARG A 191 -2.89 -14.07 7.29
N PRO A 192 -1.83 -14.76 6.81
CA PRO A 192 -0.81 -15.44 7.60
C PRO A 192 0.33 -14.54 8.11
N TRP A 193 0.54 -13.36 7.52
CA TRP A 193 1.73 -12.54 7.78
C TRP A 193 1.61 -11.59 8.98
N LEU A 194 0.39 -11.45 9.52
CA LEU A 194 0.04 -10.76 10.76
C LEU A 194 0.26 -9.24 10.73
N GLN A 195 -0.13 -8.61 9.62
CA GLN A 195 0.01 -7.17 9.43
C GLN A 195 -0.74 -6.35 10.46
N GLY A 196 -1.98 -6.71 10.74
CA GLY A 196 -2.81 -5.91 11.63
C GLY A 196 -2.28 -5.96 13.04
N LEU A 197 -1.86 -7.14 13.49
CA LEU A 197 -1.22 -7.31 14.80
C LEU A 197 0.16 -6.63 14.87
N ARG A 198 1.01 -6.81 13.86
CA ARG A 198 2.42 -6.40 13.93
C ARG A 198 2.67 -4.95 13.54
N LEU A 199 1.89 -4.42 12.61
CA LEU A 199 2.13 -3.12 11.99
C LEU A 199 1.01 -2.13 12.32
N THR A 200 -0.25 -2.49 12.07
CA THR A 200 -1.39 -1.59 12.33
C THR A 200 -1.52 -1.27 13.81
N ALA A 201 -1.55 -2.28 14.67
CA ALA A 201 -1.62 -2.07 16.11
C ALA A 201 -0.41 -1.26 16.61
N PHE A 202 0.79 -1.59 16.13
CA PHE A 202 2.02 -0.88 16.47
C PHE A 202 1.94 0.61 16.12
N GLU A 203 1.65 0.97 14.86
CA GLU A 203 1.64 2.37 14.46
C GLU A 203 0.47 3.17 15.04
N LEU A 204 -0.67 2.53 15.31
CA LEU A 204 -1.79 3.22 15.98
C LEU A 204 -1.47 3.48 17.45
N MET A 205 -0.82 2.54 18.14
CA MET A 205 -0.38 2.73 19.53
C MET A 205 0.69 3.83 19.65
N GLU A 206 1.66 3.86 18.73
CA GLU A 206 2.69 4.90 18.69
C GLU A 206 2.10 6.31 18.53
N ASP A 207 0.98 6.44 17.83
CA ASP A 207 0.31 7.71 17.62
C ASP A 207 -0.87 7.93 18.59
N GLY A 208 -1.00 7.11 19.65
CA GLY A 208 -1.99 7.30 20.72
C GLY A 208 -3.44 6.96 20.35
N ILE A 209 -3.66 6.26 19.24
CA ILE A 209 -4.99 5.88 18.75
C ILE A 209 -5.43 4.56 19.40
N PRO A 210 -6.57 4.51 20.11
CA PRO A 210 -7.05 3.29 20.75
C PRO A 210 -7.31 2.17 19.73
N VAL A 211 -6.64 1.03 19.91
CA VAL A 211 -6.76 -0.14 19.04
C VAL A 211 -6.93 -1.43 19.83
N THR A 212 -7.85 -2.28 19.37
CA THR A 212 -8.01 -3.67 19.84
C THR A 212 -7.71 -4.60 18.68
N VAL A 213 -6.79 -5.55 18.87
CA VAL A 213 -6.52 -6.58 17.86
C VAL A 213 -7.44 -7.78 18.08
N ILE A 214 -7.95 -8.34 16.98
CA ILE A 214 -8.76 -9.56 17.00
C ILE A 214 -8.19 -10.61 16.04
N ALA A 215 -8.46 -11.88 16.31
CA ALA A 215 -8.30 -12.91 15.29
C ALA A 215 -9.25 -12.62 14.13
N ASP A 216 -8.84 -12.88 12.89
CA ASP A 216 -9.62 -12.57 11.68
C ASP A 216 -11.04 -13.20 11.72
N SER A 217 -11.17 -14.38 12.34
CA SER A 217 -12.44 -15.09 12.49
C SER A 217 -13.43 -14.44 13.47
N ALA A 218 -12.97 -13.51 14.31
CA ALA A 218 -13.83 -12.82 15.29
C ALA A 218 -14.58 -11.62 14.69
N ALA A 219 -14.17 -11.12 13.51
CA ALA A 219 -14.75 -9.93 12.88
C ALA A 219 -16.27 -10.06 12.72
N GLY A 220 -16.74 -11.19 12.18
CA GLY A 220 -18.17 -11.45 11.99
C GLY A 220 -18.96 -11.52 13.30
N SER A 221 -18.35 -12.04 14.38
CA SER A 221 -18.98 -12.08 15.70
C SER A 221 -19.19 -10.67 16.28
N LEU A 222 -18.20 -9.78 16.14
CA LEU A 222 -18.32 -8.40 16.59
C LEU A 222 -19.31 -7.59 15.74
N MET A 223 -19.30 -7.79 14.42
CA MET A 223 -20.28 -7.17 13.53
C MET A 223 -21.71 -7.58 13.90
N ARG A 224 -21.96 -8.88 14.14
CA ARG A 224 -23.28 -9.39 14.56
C ARG A 224 -23.74 -8.85 15.90
N GLN A 225 -22.81 -8.57 16.81
CA GLN A 225 -23.09 -7.95 18.11
C GLN A 225 -23.32 -6.44 18.03
N GLY A 226 -23.25 -5.82 16.83
CA GLY A 226 -23.38 -4.37 16.67
C GLY A 226 -22.20 -3.58 17.26
N LYS A 227 -21.01 -4.20 17.35
CA LYS A 227 -19.81 -3.59 17.94
C LYS A 227 -18.91 -2.90 16.90
N VAL A 228 -19.35 -2.78 15.65
CA VAL A 228 -18.61 -2.16 14.55
C VAL A 228 -19.55 -1.20 13.82
N ASP A 229 -19.15 0.06 13.71
CA ASP A 229 -19.96 1.11 13.08
C ASP A 229 -19.64 1.28 11.58
N LEU A 230 -18.38 1.06 11.20
CA LEU A 230 -17.92 1.12 9.81
C LEU A 230 -16.65 0.31 9.61
N VAL A 231 -16.43 -0.12 8.36
CA VAL A 231 -15.19 -0.77 7.93
C VAL A 231 -14.44 0.16 6.98
N ILE A 232 -13.13 0.32 7.20
CA ILE A 232 -12.25 1.03 6.26
C ILE A 232 -11.01 0.18 6.00
N THR A 233 -10.75 -0.14 4.74
CA THR A 233 -9.56 -0.89 4.31
C THR A 233 -8.82 -0.16 3.20
N GLY A 234 -7.57 -0.59 2.92
CA GLY A 234 -6.83 -0.17 1.74
C GLY A 234 -7.18 -0.98 0.49
N ALA A 235 -6.36 -0.82 -0.55
CA ALA A 235 -6.38 -1.65 -1.75
C ALA A 235 -4.97 -1.83 -2.30
N ASP A 236 -4.71 -2.98 -2.91
CA ASP A 236 -3.51 -3.24 -3.72
C ASP A 236 -3.75 -2.94 -5.20
N ARG A 237 -4.99 -3.10 -5.67
CA ARG A 237 -5.41 -2.73 -7.03
C ARG A 237 -6.92 -2.57 -7.11
N ILE A 238 -7.39 -1.57 -7.85
CA ILE A 238 -8.81 -1.37 -8.14
C ILE A 238 -9.03 -1.47 -9.65
N ALA A 239 -9.92 -2.34 -10.10
CA ALA A 239 -10.28 -2.47 -11.52
C ALA A 239 -11.21 -1.34 -11.97
N ALA A 240 -11.35 -1.15 -13.28
CA ALA A 240 -12.16 -0.08 -13.86
C ALA A 240 -13.66 -0.17 -13.50
N ASN A 241 -14.17 -1.34 -13.09
CA ASN A 241 -15.55 -1.53 -12.63
C ASN A 241 -15.73 -1.31 -11.10
N GLY A 242 -14.66 -0.97 -10.37
CA GLY A 242 -14.67 -0.79 -8.93
C GLY A 242 -14.45 -2.06 -8.12
N ASP A 243 -14.14 -3.21 -8.75
CA ASP A 243 -13.70 -4.38 -8.00
C ASP A 243 -12.33 -4.12 -7.38
N VAL A 244 -12.15 -4.56 -6.14
CA VAL A 244 -11.00 -4.22 -5.31
C VAL A 244 -10.23 -5.48 -4.97
N ALA A 245 -8.97 -5.57 -5.39
CA ALA A 245 -8.03 -6.54 -4.86
C ALA A 245 -7.33 -5.95 -3.64
N ASN A 246 -7.39 -6.68 -2.52
CA ASN A 246 -6.71 -6.33 -1.28
C ASN A 246 -6.32 -7.61 -0.53
N LYS A 247 -5.66 -7.48 0.62
CA LYS A 247 -5.19 -8.61 1.44
C LYS A 247 -6.28 -9.66 1.64
N ILE A 248 -5.91 -10.94 1.50
CA ILE A 248 -6.79 -12.09 1.77
C ILE A 248 -7.51 -11.91 3.11
N GLY A 249 -8.83 -12.09 3.11
CA GLY A 249 -9.74 -11.76 4.21
C GLY A 249 -10.61 -10.53 3.93
N THR A 250 -10.20 -9.64 3.02
CA THR A 250 -10.96 -8.42 2.71
C THR A 250 -12.34 -8.73 2.16
N TYR A 251 -12.45 -9.67 1.23
CA TYR A 251 -13.74 -10.10 0.67
C TYR A 251 -14.65 -10.68 1.76
N GLN A 252 -14.11 -11.48 2.69
CA GLN A 252 -14.86 -12.02 3.81
C GLN A 252 -15.41 -10.89 4.71
N VAL A 253 -14.58 -9.91 5.06
CA VAL A 253 -15.00 -8.74 5.84
C VAL A 253 -16.08 -7.94 5.10
N ALA A 254 -15.96 -7.76 3.78
CA ALA A 254 -16.93 -7.02 2.97
C ALA A 254 -18.31 -7.72 2.90
N VAL A 255 -18.33 -9.05 2.78
CA VAL A 255 -19.56 -9.85 2.82
C VAL A 255 -20.23 -9.75 4.20
N LEU A 256 -19.46 -9.90 5.27
CA LEU A 256 -19.95 -9.80 6.65
C LEU A 256 -20.47 -8.39 6.96
N ALA A 257 -19.78 -7.35 6.51
CA ALA A 257 -20.22 -5.97 6.67
C ALA A 257 -21.57 -5.74 5.98
N ARG A 258 -21.74 -6.23 4.75
CA ARG A 258 -23.00 -6.12 4.01
C ARG A 258 -24.15 -6.84 4.71
N GLU A 259 -23.93 -8.06 5.19
CA GLU A 259 -24.94 -8.84 5.93
C GLU A 259 -25.42 -8.10 7.18
N ASN A 260 -24.49 -7.45 7.89
CA ASN A 260 -24.78 -6.70 9.12
C ASN A 260 -25.11 -5.22 8.86
N LYS A 261 -25.29 -4.81 7.60
CA LYS A 261 -25.62 -3.43 7.18
C LYS A 261 -24.59 -2.37 7.65
N ILE A 262 -23.33 -2.76 7.74
CA ILE A 262 -22.21 -1.89 8.10
C ILE A 262 -21.61 -1.32 6.81
N PRO A 263 -21.39 0.00 6.70
CA PRO A 263 -20.75 0.59 5.53
C PRO A 263 -19.29 0.14 5.41
N PHE A 264 -18.91 -0.28 4.19
CA PHE A 264 -17.59 -0.78 3.86
C PHE A 264 -16.90 0.15 2.88
N TYR A 265 -15.87 0.86 3.34
CA TYR A 265 -15.13 1.83 2.54
C TYR A 265 -13.73 1.31 2.18
N VAL A 266 -13.28 1.70 0.99
CA VAL A 266 -11.92 1.43 0.51
C VAL A 266 -11.22 2.76 0.32
N ALA A 267 -10.07 2.95 0.98
CA ALA A 267 -9.26 4.16 0.86
C ALA A 267 -7.99 3.85 0.04
N ALA A 268 -7.88 4.47 -1.14
CA ALA A 268 -6.76 4.23 -2.05
C ALA A 268 -6.53 5.42 -2.98
N PRO A 269 -5.27 5.69 -3.36
CA PRO A 269 -4.95 6.77 -4.30
C PRO A 269 -5.34 6.38 -5.73
N LEU A 270 -5.42 7.38 -6.64
CA LEU A 270 -5.66 7.13 -8.07
C LEU A 270 -4.61 6.20 -8.68
N SER A 271 -3.36 6.24 -8.22
CA SER A 271 -2.28 5.38 -8.70
C SER A 271 -2.52 3.88 -8.45
N THR A 272 -3.46 3.53 -7.57
CA THR A 272 -3.88 2.15 -7.30
C THR A 272 -5.02 1.67 -8.23
N ILE A 273 -5.65 2.57 -8.98
CA ILE A 273 -6.73 2.25 -9.93
C ILE A 273 -6.11 1.87 -11.29
N ASP A 274 -6.34 0.63 -11.74
CA ASP A 274 -5.86 0.13 -13.03
C ASP A 274 -6.98 0.15 -14.08
N LEU A 275 -7.02 1.21 -14.89
CA LEU A 275 -7.99 1.37 -15.97
C LEU A 275 -7.87 0.32 -17.09
N ARG A 276 -6.73 -0.38 -17.18
CA ARG A 276 -6.50 -1.41 -18.20
C ARG A 276 -7.26 -2.70 -17.88
N ILE A 277 -7.63 -2.90 -16.62
CA ILE A 277 -8.31 -4.09 -16.14
C ILE A 277 -9.81 -3.81 -15.99
N LYS A 278 -10.64 -4.50 -16.78
CA LYS A 278 -12.09 -4.28 -16.84
C LYS A 278 -12.86 -4.80 -15.62
N SER A 279 -12.37 -5.86 -14.98
CA SER A 279 -13.01 -6.49 -13.81
C SER A 279 -12.00 -7.15 -12.90
N GLY A 280 -12.40 -7.39 -11.64
CA GLY A 280 -11.58 -8.03 -10.62
C GLY A 280 -11.13 -9.44 -10.97
N ASP A 281 -11.91 -10.20 -11.75
CA ASP A 281 -11.58 -11.56 -12.20
C ASP A 281 -10.29 -11.63 -13.05
N ARG A 282 -9.86 -10.49 -13.60
CA ARG A 282 -8.64 -10.37 -14.40
C ARG A 282 -7.44 -9.90 -13.60
N ILE A 283 -7.59 -9.68 -12.29
CA ILE A 283 -6.48 -9.32 -11.41
C ILE A 283 -5.73 -10.61 -11.05
N PRO A 284 -4.43 -10.73 -11.41
CA PRO A 284 -3.64 -11.88 -11.03
C PRO A 284 -3.44 -11.89 -9.51
N VAL A 285 -3.82 -12.99 -8.86
CA VAL A 285 -3.63 -13.19 -7.43
C VAL A 285 -2.27 -13.86 -7.18
N GLU A 286 -1.42 -13.19 -6.40
CA GLU A 286 -0.13 -13.74 -5.95
C GLU A 286 -0.37 -14.88 -4.97
N GLU A 287 0.05 -16.11 -5.29
CA GLU A 287 0.18 -17.18 -4.31
C GLU A 287 1.57 -17.15 -3.68
N ARG A 288 1.63 -17.25 -2.35
CA ARG A 288 2.87 -17.16 -1.57
C ARG A 288 3.25 -18.51 -0.99
N ASP A 289 4.45 -18.57 -0.43
CA ASP A 289 4.99 -19.78 0.18
C ASP A 289 4.00 -20.37 1.22
N PRO A 290 3.56 -21.63 1.07
CA PRO A 290 2.66 -22.31 2.00
C PRO A 290 3.17 -22.37 3.44
N SER A 291 4.48 -22.16 3.66
CA SER A 291 5.07 -22.06 4.99
C SER A 291 4.56 -20.88 5.80
N GLU A 292 4.11 -19.77 5.19
CA GLU A 292 3.52 -18.63 5.93
C GLU A 292 2.27 -19.07 6.72
N VAL A 293 1.52 -20.04 6.19
CA VAL A 293 0.34 -20.63 6.87
C VAL A 293 0.77 -21.62 7.96
N SER A 294 1.74 -22.50 7.66
CA SER A 294 2.12 -23.59 8.58
C SER A 294 3.18 -23.22 9.62
N HIS A 295 3.78 -22.04 9.53
CA HIS A 295 4.83 -21.56 10.44
C HIS A 295 4.51 -20.17 10.99
N PHE A 296 5.02 -19.90 12.19
CA PHE A 296 5.11 -18.58 12.79
C PHE A 296 6.55 -18.31 13.22
N GLN A 297 7.17 -17.23 12.72
CA GLN A 297 8.58 -16.88 12.98
C GLN A 297 9.56 -18.06 12.82
N LYS A 298 9.44 -18.81 11.71
CA LYS A 298 10.20 -20.04 11.39
C LYS A 298 9.87 -21.27 12.25
N ILE A 299 9.05 -21.13 13.29
CA ILE A 299 8.57 -22.25 14.11
C ILE A 299 7.37 -22.87 13.41
N ARG A 300 7.42 -24.17 13.13
CA ARG A 300 6.30 -24.91 12.56
C ARG A 300 5.19 -25.07 13.61
N VAL A 301 3.97 -24.69 13.25
CA VAL A 301 2.78 -24.83 14.11
C VAL A 301 1.81 -25.92 13.60
N GLY A 302 1.88 -26.25 12.31
CA GLY A 302 1.06 -27.31 11.70
C GLY A 302 1.78 -28.66 11.57
N PRO A 303 1.06 -29.75 11.24
CA PRO A 303 1.66 -31.06 11.00
C PRO A 303 2.74 -31.05 9.90
N ARG A 304 3.72 -31.95 10.00
CA ARG A 304 4.73 -32.12 8.95
C ARG A 304 4.08 -32.65 7.67
N GLY A 305 4.38 -32.04 6.53
CA GLY A 305 3.86 -32.47 5.21
C GLY A 305 2.46 -31.95 4.86
N VAL A 306 1.79 -31.19 5.74
CA VAL A 306 0.49 -30.57 5.40
C VAL A 306 0.64 -29.62 4.21
N LYS A 307 -0.24 -29.74 3.22
CA LYS A 307 -0.36 -28.79 2.12
C LYS A 307 -1.14 -27.55 2.58
N ALA A 308 -0.77 -26.38 2.14
CA ALA A 308 -1.52 -25.16 2.40
C ALA A 308 -1.75 -24.36 1.11
N TYR A 309 -2.95 -23.80 1.00
CA TYR A 309 -3.30 -22.82 -0.02
C TYR A 309 -3.10 -21.42 0.58
N ASN A 310 -2.34 -20.57 -0.10
CA ASN A 310 -1.91 -19.28 0.45
C ASN A 310 -1.99 -18.15 -0.59
N PRO A 311 -3.20 -17.74 -1.01
CA PRO A 311 -3.37 -16.53 -1.81
C PRO A 311 -3.06 -15.30 -0.94
N ALA A 312 -2.23 -14.40 -1.44
CA ALA A 312 -1.88 -13.17 -0.74
C ALA A 312 -3.02 -12.14 -0.76
N PHE A 313 -3.96 -12.27 -1.70
CA PHE A 313 -5.02 -11.30 -1.95
C PHE A 313 -6.33 -12.02 -2.27
N ASP A 314 -7.45 -11.36 -2.02
CA ASP A 314 -8.75 -11.71 -2.61
C ASP A 314 -9.31 -10.51 -3.36
N VAL A 315 -10.39 -10.76 -4.12
CA VAL A 315 -11.09 -9.74 -4.91
C VAL A 315 -12.46 -9.51 -4.30
N THR A 316 -12.71 -8.27 -3.89
CA THR A 316 -13.99 -7.79 -3.40
C THR A 316 -14.77 -7.14 -4.55
N PRO A 317 -15.92 -7.71 -4.97
CA PRO A 317 -16.74 -7.10 -6.00
C PRO A 317 -17.25 -5.71 -5.58
N GLY A 318 -17.27 -4.75 -6.52
CA GLY A 318 -17.66 -3.37 -6.24
C GLY A 318 -19.05 -3.22 -5.58
N LYS A 319 -19.95 -4.21 -5.77
CA LYS A 319 -21.27 -4.24 -5.11
C LYS A 319 -21.22 -4.34 -3.58
N TYR A 320 -20.09 -4.72 -2.98
CA TYR A 320 -19.90 -4.74 -1.52
C TYR A 320 -19.26 -3.44 -1.00
N VAL A 321 -18.71 -2.62 -1.88
CA VAL A 321 -18.01 -1.37 -1.51
C VAL A 321 -19.02 -0.23 -1.47
N THR A 322 -19.22 0.35 -0.29
CA THR A 322 -20.08 1.52 -0.05
C THR A 322 -19.53 2.78 -0.73
N GLY A 323 -18.21 2.95 -0.71
CA GLY A 323 -17.53 4.03 -1.43
C GLY A 323 -16.02 3.85 -1.48
N ILE A 324 -15.39 4.45 -2.48
CA ILE A 324 -13.93 4.48 -2.65
C ILE A 324 -13.45 5.91 -2.34
N ILE A 325 -12.61 6.07 -1.33
CA ILE A 325 -12.06 7.33 -0.85
C ILE A 325 -10.72 7.55 -1.54
N THR A 326 -10.58 8.66 -2.27
CA THR A 326 -9.36 9.05 -3.00
C THR A 326 -8.97 10.48 -2.67
N GLU A 327 -7.81 10.92 -3.14
CA GLU A 327 -7.36 12.32 -3.05
C GLU A 327 -8.22 13.30 -3.87
N LYS A 328 -9.14 12.78 -4.69
CA LYS A 328 -10.08 13.57 -5.51
C LYS A 328 -11.52 13.53 -4.99
N GLY A 329 -11.76 12.86 -3.86
CA GLY A 329 -13.06 12.79 -3.19
C GLY A 329 -13.51 11.36 -2.97
N ILE A 330 -14.82 11.18 -2.82
CA ILE A 330 -15.42 9.87 -2.53
C ILE A 330 -16.24 9.43 -3.74
N LEU A 331 -15.86 8.31 -4.33
CA LEU A 331 -16.61 7.65 -5.40
C LEU A 331 -17.70 6.75 -4.80
N LYS A 332 -18.88 6.76 -5.42
CA LYS A 332 -19.98 5.82 -5.14
C LYS A 332 -20.37 5.09 -6.41
N ALA A 333 -21.01 3.93 -6.25
CA ALA A 333 -21.58 3.19 -7.37
C ALA A 333 -22.61 4.06 -8.16
N PRO A 334 -22.73 3.89 -9.49
CA PRO A 334 -22.00 2.95 -10.35
C PRO A 334 -20.55 3.40 -10.65
N TYR A 335 -19.58 2.53 -10.34
CA TYR A 335 -18.16 2.90 -10.36
C TYR A 335 -17.57 3.10 -11.77
N THR A 336 -17.95 2.29 -12.76
CA THR A 336 -17.34 2.34 -14.10
C THR A 336 -17.36 3.74 -14.72
N LYS A 337 -18.50 4.43 -14.64
CA LYS A 337 -18.64 5.79 -15.17
C LYS A 337 -17.83 6.79 -14.35
N LYS A 338 -17.92 6.70 -13.01
CA LYS A 338 -17.29 7.63 -12.08
C LYS A 338 -15.76 7.54 -12.09
N ILE A 339 -15.21 6.33 -12.15
CA ILE A 339 -13.79 6.11 -12.32
C ILE A 339 -13.34 6.71 -13.65
N LYS A 340 -14.05 6.46 -14.76
CA LYS A 340 -13.68 7.04 -16.05
C LYS A 340 -13.70 8.58 -16.06
N GLU A 341 -14.68 9.20 -15.40
CA GLU A 341 -14.77 10.66 -15.23
C GLU A 341 -13.56 11.23 -14.48
N LEU A 342 -13.08 10.52 -13.46
CA LEU A 342 -11.95 10.93 -12.61
C LEU A 342 -10.63 11.09 -13.38
N PHE A 343 -10.45 10.33 -14.48
CA PHE A 343 -9.24 10.31 -15.29
C PHE A 343 -9.39 11.09 -16.61
N ARG A 344 -10.53 11.75 -16.84
CA ARG A 344 -10.69 12.70 -17.95
C ARG A 344 -10.14 14.05 -17.51
N LYS A 345 -9.08 14.51 -18.19
CA LYS A 345 -8.56 15.88 -18.05
C LYS A 345 -9.53 16.88 -18.64
#